data_AF-A0A077NTG8-F1
#
_entry.id   AF-A0A077NTG8-F1
#
_cell.length_a   1.000
_cell.length_b   1.000
_cell.length_c   1.000
_cell.angle_alpha   90.00
_cell.angle_beta   90.00
_cell.angle_gamma   90.00
#
_symmetry.space_group_name_H-M   'P 1'
#
loop_
_entity.id
_entity.type
_entity.pdbx_description
1 polymer ?
#
loop_
_entity_poly.entity_id
_entity_poly.type
_entity_poly.pdbx_seq_one_letter_code
_entity_poly.pdbx_strand_id
1 'polypeptide(L)'
;MRPIIFGDEGRWEDHASLCASFVFKIHIKLPDEEPWPAKMPVVARKSNSYLVYTRHWCEPEKYQLISIMTPNAHELARTSFLSVLVDRAEDFQNN
;
A
#
# COMPACT_ATOMS: atom_id res chain seq x y z
N MET A 1 5.81 10.56 -13.65
CA MET A 1 7.08 10.10 -13.03
C MET A 1 6.76 9.69 -11.59
N ARG A 2 7.16 8.50 -11.13
CA ARG A 2 6.87 8.01 -9.77
C ARG A 2 7.77 8.75 -8.75
N PRO A 3 7.26 9.21 -7.60
CA PRO A 3 8.07 9.90 -6.59
C PRO A 3 9.29 9.08 -6.14
N ILE A 4 10.43 9.74 -5.88
CA ILE A 4 11.67 9.06 -5.48
C ILE A 4 11.57 8.34 -4.14
N ILE A 5 10.63 8.75 -3.29
CA ILE A 5 10.33 8.13 -1.99
C ILE A 5 9.53 6.82 -2.12
N PHE A 6 8.93 6.55 -3.29
CA PHE A 6 8.19 5.32 -3.53
C PHE A 6 9.14 4.19 -3.91
N GLY A 7 8.95 3.08 -3.22
CA GLY A 7 9.64 1.83 -3.41
C GLY A 7 8.79 0.82 -4.16
N ASP A 8 9.01 -0.45 -3.81
CA ASP A 8 8.32 -1.56 -4.42
C ASP A 8 6.80 -1.50 -4.15
N GLU A 9 6.03 -1.84 -5.18
CA GLU A 9 4.58 -1.88 -5.13
C GLU A 9 4.14 -3.34 -5.20
N GLY A 10 3.39 -3.77 -4.20
CA GLY A 10 2.97 -5.15 -4.05
C GLY A 10 1.49 -5.27 -3.77
N ARG A 11 1.00 -6.49 -3.90
CA ARG A 11 -0.31 -6.89 -3.39
C ARG A 11 -0.15 -7.58 -2.04
N TRP A 12 -1.22 -8.15 -1.55
CA TRP A 12 -1.27 -8.91 -0.32
C TRP A 12 -1.42 -10.39 -0.67
N GLU A 13 -0.39 -11.00 -1.28
CA GLU A 13 -0.50 -12.35 -1.86
C GLU A 13 -0.98 -13.41 -0.84
N ASP A 14 -0.60 -13.24 0.42
CA ASP A 14 -1.00 -14.12 1.52
C ASP A 14 -2.41 -13.82 2.09
N HIS A 15 -3.07 -12.76 1.62
CA HIS A 15 -4.38 -12.31 2.11
C HIS A 15 -5.37 -12.14 0.96
N ALA A 16 -6.10 -13.23 0.66
CA ALA A 16 -7.05 -13.30 -0.44
C ALA A 16 -8.13 -12.21 -0.39
N SER A 17 -8.62 -11.82 0.80
CA SER A 17 -9.64 -10.77 0.94
C SER A 17 -9.15 -9.41 0.44
N LEU A 18 -7.96 -8.98 0.87
CA LEU A 18 -7.35 -7.72 0.40
C LEU A 18 -7.10 -7.73 -1.11
N CYS A 19 -6.68 -8.89 -1.65
CA CYS A 19 -6.53 -9.05 -3.09
C CYS A 19 -7.86 -8.94 -3.84
N ALA A 20 -8.94 -9.53 -3.30
CA ALA A 20 -10.28 -9.46 -3.89
C ALA A 20 -10.85 -8.03 -3.86
N SER A 21 -10.57 -7.28 -2.80
CA SER A 21 -11.00 -5.89 -2.61
C SER A 21 -10.12 -4.85 -3.32
N PHE A 22 -9.23 -5.30 -4.22
CA PHE A 22 -8.30 -4.44 -4.97
C PHE A 22 -7.44 -3.53 -4.07
N VAL A 23 -6.99 -4.04 -2.92
CA VAL A 23 -6.08 -3.31 -2.03
C VAL A 23 -4.63 -3.55 -2.45
N PHE A 24 -3.86 -2.47 -2.51
CA PHE A 24 -2.46 -2.43 -2.89
C PHE A 24 -1.63 -1.78 -1.79
N LYS A 25 -0.31 -2.04 -1.80
CA LYS A 25 0.65 -1.38 -0.92
C LYS A 25 1.89 -0.94 -1.69
N ILE A 26 2.44 0.20 -1.31
CA ILE A 26 3.72 0.71 -1.80
C ILE A 26 4.63 0.90 -0.60
N HIS A 27 5.84 0.35 -0.63
CA HIS A 27 6.87 0.72 0.34
C HIS A 27 7.23 2.19 0.17
N ILE A 28 7.18 2.99 1.24
CA ILE A 28 7.49 4.42 1.18
C ILE A 28 8.59 4.81 2.17
N LYS A 29 9.29 5.90 1.85
CA LYS A 29 10.11 6.66 2.79
C LYS A 29 9.31 7.81 3.37
N LEU A 30 9.38 7.97 4.69
CA LEU A 30 8.78 9.10 5.40
C LEU A 30 9.60 10.38 5.19
N PRO A 31 9.04 11.58 5.45
CA PRO A 31 9.72 12.86 5.20
C PRO A 31 11.04 13.05 5.96
N ASP A 32 11.21 12.37 7.09
CA ASP A 32 12.39 12.38 7.94
C ASP A 32 13.42 11.31 7.58
N GLU A 33 13.13 10.45 6.61
CA GLU A 33 14.04 9.43 6.12
C GLU A 33 14.75 9.84 4.82
N GLU A 34 15.97 9.34 4.64
CA GLU A 34 16.70 9.50 3.38
C GLU A 34 15.95 8.80 2.22
N PRO A 35 15.81 9.48 1.05
CA PRO A 35 15.22 8.89 -0.14
C PRO A 35 15.96 7.65 -0.65
N TRP A 36 15.30 6.87 -1.49
CA TRP A 36 15.96 5.73 -2.15
C TRP A 36 17.11 6.20 -3.06
N PRO A 37 18.25 5.49 -3.10
CA PRO A 37 19.33 5.81 -4.04
C PRO A 37 18.83 5.77 -5.48
N ALA A 38 19.22 6.77 -6.29
CA ALA A 38 18.71 6.91 -7.66
C ALA A 38 18.96 5.67 -8.54
N LYS A 39 20.06 4.96 -8.32
CA LYS A 39 20.44 3.74 -9.07
C LYS A 39 19.83 2.45 -8.52
N MET A 40 19.15 2.50 -7.36
CA MET A 40 18.53 1.32 -6.77
C MET A 40 17.26 0.93 -7.56
N PRO A 41 17.14 -0.31 -8.04
CA PRO A 41 15.93 -0.80 -8.70
C PRO A 41 14.70 -0.70 -7.79
N VAL A 42 13.53 -0.33 -8.33
CA VAL A 42 12.30 -0.14 -7.54
C VAL A 42 11.90 -1.37 -6.74
N VAL A 43 12.03 -2.56 -7.34
CA VAL A 43 11.71 -3.85 -6.69
C VAL A 43 12.56 -4.14 -5.45
N ALA A 44 13.74 -3.54 -5.35
CA ALA A 44 14.65 -3.69 -4.20
C ALA A 44 14.38 -2.65 -3.09
N ARG A 45 13.52 -1.65 -3.34
CA ARG A 45 13.21 -0.57 -2.40
C ARG A 45 12.15 -1.03 -1.41
N LYS A 46 12.58 -1.61 -0.29
CA LYS A 46 11.72 -2.16 0.76
C LYS A 46 11.93 -1.38 2.07
N SER A 47 10.87 -0.81 2.64
CA SER A 47 10.86 -0.15 3.95
C SER A 47 9.82 -0.76 4.89
N ASN A 48 9.84 -0.39 6.17
CA ASN A 48 8.85 -0.81 7.16
C ASN A 48 7.65 0.16 7.27
N SER A 49 7.39 0.92 6.20
CA SER A 49 6.28 1.87 6.08
C SER A 49 5.56 1.63 4.75
N TYR A 50 4.24 1.44 4.80
CA TYR A 50 3.42 1.24 3.59
C TYR A 50 2.47 2.41 3.36
N LEU A 51 2.38 2.87 2.11
CA LEU A 51 1.20 3.56 1.62
C LEU A 51 0.21 2.51 1.13
N VAL A 52 -0.95 2.42 1.77
CA VAL A 52 -2.01 1.49 1.41
C VAL A 52 -3.13 2.23 0.71
N TYR A 53 -3.53 1.70 -0.45
CA TYR A 53 -4.56 2.31 -1.28
C TYR A 53 -5.42 1.23 -1.95
N THR A 54 -6.57 1.63 -2.47
CA THR A 54 -7.41 0.79 -3.33
C THR A 54 -7.71 1.51 -4.63
N ARG A 55 -7.98 0.74 -5.69
CA ARG A 55 -8.40 1.24 -7.00
C ARG A 55 -9.79 0.69 -7.30
N HIS A 56 -10.68 1.55 -7.81
CA HIS A 56 -12.06 1.14 -8.07
C HIS A 56 -12.09 0.11 -9.20
N TRP A 57 -12.85 -0.96 -9.02
CA TRP A 57 -12.84 -2.10 -9.94
C TRP A 57 -13.43 -1.76 -11.33
N CYS A 58 -14.46 -0.90 -11.36
CA CYS A 58 -15.12 -0.48 -12.60
C CYS A 58 -14.59 0.86 -13.15
N GLU A 59 -13.90 1.64 -12.32
CA GLU A 59 -13.42 2.99 -12.66
C GLU A 59 -11.93 3.10 -12.37
N PRO A 60 -11.05 2.65 -13.28
CA PRO A 60 -9.62 2.48 -13.02
C PRO A 60 -8.88 3.78 -12.69
N GLU A 61 -9.47 4.95 -12.95
CA GLU A 61 -8.92 6.25 -12.61
C GLU A 61 -9.29 6.70 -11.19
N LYS A 62 -10.21 6.00 -10.51
CA LYS A 62 -10.59 6.29 -9.13
C LYS A 62 -9.71 5.51 -8.16
N TYR A 63 -9.09 6.23 -7.26
CA TYR A 63 -8.23 5.69 -6.20
C TYR A 63 -8.66 6.26 -4.86
N GLN A 64 -8.55 5.45 -3.81
CA GLN A 64 -8.66 5.90 -2.43
C GLN A 64 -7.39 5.52 -1.68
N LEU A 65 -6.78 6.51 -1.02
CA LEU A 65 -5.75 6.26 -0.02
C LEU A 65 -6.44 5.81 1.27
N ILE A 66 -6.13 4.61 1.75
CA ILE A 66 -6.77 4.04 2.94
C ILE A 66 -5.95 4.36 4.18
N SER A 67 -4.63 4.15 4.13
CA SER A 67 -3.78 4.28 5.31
C SER A 67 -2.31 4.48 4.95
N ILE A 68 -1.58 5.11 5.87
CA ILE A 68 -0.13 5.00 5.96
C ILE A 68 0.15 4.07 7.16
N MET A 69 0.62 2.85 6.90
CA MET A 69 0.99 1.89 7.95
C MET A 69 2.42 2.19 8.40
N THR A 70 2.58 2.83 9.55
CA THR A 70 3.87 3.16 10.15
C THR A 70 3.72 3.46 11.65
N PRO A 71 4.75 3.22 12.48
CA PRO A 71 5.90 2.36 12.22
C PRO A 71 5.48 0.89 12.14
N ASN A 72 6.36 0.01 11.65
CA ASN A 72 6.18 -1.45 11.66
C ASN A 72 5.07 -1.99 10.74
N ALA A 73 5.03 -1.53 9.50
CA ALA A 73 4.03 -1.98 8.51
C ALA A 73 3.99 -3.50 8.33
N HIS A 74 5.13 -4.19 8.39
CA HIS A 74 5.18 -5.67 8.28
C HIS A 74 4.52 -6.37 9.48
N GLU A 75 4.55 -5.77 10.67
CA GLU A 75 3.89 -6.32 11.86
C GLU A 75 2.40 -6.02 11.84
N LEU A 76 2.02 -4.78 11.52
CA LEU A 76 0.62 -4.38 11.35
C LEU A 76 -0.09 -5.24 10.29
N ALA A 77 0.65 -5.66 9.26
CA ALA A 77 0.21 -6.61 8.24
C ALA A 77 -0.12 -8.03 8.75
N ARG A 78 0.06 -8.30 10.04
CA ARG A 78 -0.25 -9.59 10.68
C ARG A 78 -1.32 -9.45 11.76
N THR A 79 -1.92 -8.27 11.87
CA THR A 79 -2.92 -7.95 12.89
C THR A 79 -4.32 -7.89 12.29
N SER A 80 -5.32 -7.75 13.17
CA SER A 80 -6.70 -7.48 12.77
C SER A 80 -6.88 -6.17 12.00
N PHE A 81 -5.86 -5.30 11.94
CA PHE A 81 -5.91 -4.07 11.14
C PHE A 81 -6.20 -4.34 9.66
N LEU A 82 -5.84 -5.51 9.13
CA LEU A 82 -6.15 -5.88 7.75
C LEU A 82 -7.64 -5.92 7.44
N SER A 83 -8.51 -6.26 8.41
CA SER A 83 -9.96 -6.24 8.17
C SER A 83 -10.47 -4.82 7.95
N VAL A 84 -9.92 -3.85 8.68
CA VAL A 84 -10.26 -2.43 8.50
C VAL A 84 -9.90 -1.96 7.10
N LEU A 85 -8.78 -2.42 6.54
CA LEU A 85 -8.38 -2.09 5.17
C LEU A 85 -9.36 -2.68 4.13
N VAL A 86 -9.84 -3.91 4.36
CA VAL A 86 -10.86 -4.55 3.52
C VAL A 86 -12.16 -3.77 3.59
N ASP A 87 -12.67 -3.48 4.79
CA ASP A 87 -13.95 -2.78 4.97
C ASP A 87 -13.95 -1.42 4.24
N ARG A 88 -12.87 -0.64 4.39
CA ARG A 88 -12.71 0.65 3.70
C ARG A 88 -12.65 0.51 2.18
N ALA A 89 -11.97 -0.54 1.71
CA ALA A 89 -11.88 -0.79 0.29
C ALA A 89 -13.23 -1.19 -0.29
N GLU A 90 -13.96 -2.10 0.35
CA GLU A 90 -15.30 -2.51 -0.07
C GLU A 90 -16.31 -1.35 -0.03
N ASP A 91 -16.26 -0.51 1.00
CA ASP A 91 -17.06 0.73 1.03
C ASP A 91 -16.78 1.59 -0.20
N PHE A 92 -15.51 1.72 -0.60
CA PHE A 92 -15.12 2.46 -1.80
C PHE A 92 -15.50 1.75 -3.11
N GLN A 93 -15.51 0.42 -3.16
CA GLN A 93 -15.92 -0.33 -4.36
C GLN A 93 -17.42 -0.22 -4.67
N ASN A 94 -18.22 0.15 -3.67
CA ASN A 94 -19.68 0.15 -3.75
C ASN A 94 -20.30 1.56 -3.71
N ASN A 95 -19.50 2.63 -3.70
CA ASN A 95 -19.94 4.03 -3.68
C ASN A 95 -19.20 4.91 -4.70
#